data_AF-A0A3D5KQY8-F1
#
_entry.id   AF-A0A3D5KQY8-F1
#
_cell.length_a   1.000
_cell.length_b   1.000
_cell.length_c   1.000
_cell.angle_alpha   90.00
_cell.angle_beta   90.00
_cell.angle_gamma   90.00
#
_symmetry.space_group_name_H-M   'P 1'
#
loop_
_entity.id
_entity.type
_entity.pdbx_description
1 polymer ?
#
loop_
_entity_poly.entity_id
_entity_poly.type
_entity_poly.pdbx_seq_one_letter_code
_entity_poly.pdbx_strand_id
1 'polypeptide(L)'
;PNVILRPLYQETILPNIAYVGGPAEVIYWLQLKGVFDHFKIPFPLVMPRNFALIIPESVQRKIEKTKLSMADFFHEKNYLFNHWVSLYSKNNLSLDKETKEAKSLFESIKQHATAVDITLQKHVEAQSLRALKALENIEKKMLRAEKRKQTEKLDQIAKVKDHLFPNGSPQERVDNFLNFYQQHPQLITELIQHFDPFDFRFNIMQL
;
A
#
# COMPACT_ATOMS: atom_id res chain seq x y z
N PRO A 1 -27.21 -1.76 23.08
CA PRO A 1 -27.57 -1.94 21.65
C PRO A 1 -26.45 -2.64 20.87
N ASN A 2 -26.79 -3.55 19.95
CA ASN A 2 -25.83 -4.19 19.06
C ASN A 2 -25.35 -3.21 17.96
N VAL A 3 -24.41 -3.65 17.12
CA VAL A 3 -23.81 -2.79 16.09
C VAL A 3 -24.84 -2.16 15.15
N ILE A 4 -25.94 -2.87 14.86
CA ILE A 4 -27.04 -2.48 13.94
C ILE A 4 -27.93 -1.40 14.53
N LEU A 5 -28.36 -1.57 15.78
CA LEU A 5 -29.29 -0.64 16.38
C LEU A 5 -28.57 0.57 16.99
N ARG A 6 -27.28 0.45 17.36
CA ARG A 6 -26.53 1.57 17.98
C ARG A 6 -26.61 2.87 17.16
N PRO A 7 -26.38 2.88 15.82
CA PRO A 7 -26.56 4.07 14.99
C PRO A 7 -27.95 4.70 15.12
N LEU A 8 -29.03 3.91 15.06
CA LEU A 8 -30.40 4.43 15.21
C LEU A 8 -30.61 5.11 16.56
N TYR A 9 -30.16 4.46 17.64
CA TYR A 9 -30.27 5.03 18.99
C TYR A 9 -29.49 6.34 19.10
N GLN A 10 -28.28 6.39 18.53
CA GLN A 10 -27.46 7.59 18.51
C GLN A 10 -28.18 8.75 17.81
N GLU A 11 -28.72 8.52 16.62
CA GLU A 11 -29.42 9.54 15.82
C GLU A 11 -30.81 9.90 16.37
N THR A 12 -31.38 9.06 17.25
CA THR A 12 -32.64 9.36 17.94
C THR A 12 -32.41 10.26 19.16
N ILE A 13 -31.32 10.03 19.90
CA ILE A 13 -31.04 10.71 21.17
C ILE A 13 -30.27 12.02 20.96
N LEU A 14 -29.36 12.04 19.98
CA LEU A 14 -28.50 13.18 19.69
C LEU A 14 -28.92 13.84 18.38
N PRO A 15 -29.10 15.18 18.34
CA PRO A 15 -29.29 15.90 17.10
C PRO A 15 -27.97 15.92 16.32
N ASN A 16 -27.75 14.93 15.47
CA ASN A 16 -26.50 14.75 14.77
C ASN A 16 -26.62 15.13 13.29
N ILE A 17 -25.72 16.01 12.83
CA ILE A 17 -25.65 16.44 11.42
C ILE A 17 -24.75 15.48 10.63
N ALA A 18 -23.68 14.99 11.25
CA ALA A 18 -22.68 14.16 10.60
C ALA A 18 -22.09 13.12 11.56
N TYR A 19 -22.09 11.87 11.12
CA TYR A 19 -21.32 10.82 11.75
C TYR A 19 -19.90 10.78 11.16
N VAL A 20 -18.90 10.89 12.04
CA VAL A 20 -17.48 10.80 11.71
C VAL A 20 -16.95 9.45 12.16
N GLY A 21 -16.46 8.63 11.23
CA GLY A 21 -16.05 7.24 11.54
C GLY A 21 -14.77 6.79 10.83
N GLY A 22 -14.23 5.66 11.27
CA GLY A 22 -13.16 4.97 10.53
C GLY A 22 -13.66 4.31 9.23
N PRO A 23 -12.77 3.80 8.36
CA PRO A 23 -13.14 3.25 7.05
C PRO A 23 -14.18 2.12 7.14
N ALA A 24 -14.00 1.21 8.10
CA ALA A 24 -14.93 0.10 8.32
C ALA A 24 -16.29 0.59 8.85
N GLU A 25 -16.30 1.61 9.71
CA GLU A 25 -17.53 2.18 10.23
C GLU A 25 -18.28 2.93 9.13
N VAL A 26 -17.61 3.71 8.28
CA VAL A 26 -18.24 4.39 7.14
C VAL A 26 -18.95 3.40 6.22
N ILE A 27 -18.27 2.33 5.81
CA ILE A 27 -18.88 1.27 4.97
C ILE A 27 -20.09 0.66 5.66
N TYR A 28 -19.93 0.35 6.95
CA TYR A 28 -20.98 -0.25 7.75
C TYR A 28 -22.23 0.67 7.88
N TRP A 29 -22.04 1.96 8.14
CA TRP A 29 -23.11 2.93 8.24
C TRP A 29 -23.88 3.08 6.93
N LEU A 30 -23.19 3.10 5.79
CA LEU A 30 -23.82 3.18 4.47
C LEU A 30 -24.75 2.00 4.18
N GLN A 31 -24.47 0.81 4.74
CA GLN A 31 -25.35 -0.36 4.60
C GLN A 31 -26.66 -0.24 5.40
N LEU A 32 -26.74 0.65 6.39
CA LEU A 32 -27.90 0.78 7.28
C LEU A 32 -29.01 1.69 6.74
N LYS A 33 -28.83 2.29 5.56
CA LYS A 33 -29.79 3.29 5.04
C LYS A 33 -31.24 2.82 5.08
N GLY A 34 -31.53 1.59 4.64
CA GLY A 34 -32.89 1.04 4.67
C GLY A 34 -33.46 0.85 6.08
N VAL A 35 -32.61 0.62 7.08
CA VAL A 35 -33.03 0.52 8.49
C VAL A 35 -33.47 1.89 9.00
N PHE A 36 -32.70 2.95 8.70
CA PHE A 36 -33.07 4.32 9.04
C PHE A 36 -34.39 4.75 8.40
N ASP A 37 -34.58 4.40 7.13
CA ASP A 37 -35.82 4.66 6.40
C ASP A 37 -37.02 3.96 7.05
N HIS A 38 -36.85 2.70 7.47
CA HIS A 38 -37.90 1.93 8.16
C HIS A 38 -38.34 2.59 9.48
N PHE A 39 -37.38 3.01 10.31
CA PHE A 39 -37.66 3.67 11.59
C PHE A 39 -37.96 5.16 11.45
N LYS A 40 -37.94 5.71 10.22
CA LYS A 40 -38.20 7.12 9.91
C LYS A 40 -37.28 8.08 10.67
N ILE A 41 -36.03 7.66 10.89
CA ILE A 41 -35.00 8.47 11.52
C ILE A 41 -34.15 9.11 10.41
N PRO A 42 -33.84 10.42 10.47
CA PRO A 42 -32.93 11.04 9.52
C PRO A 42 -31.59 10.30 9.46
N PHE A 43 -31.12 10.03 8.24
CA PHE A 43 -29.80 9.44 8.05
C PHE A 43 -28.76 10.57 8.01
N PRO A 44 -27.76 10.59 8.91
CA PRO A 44 -26.79 11.68 8.97
C PRO A 44 -25.84 11.65 7.77
N LEU A 45 -25.11 12.75 7.57
CA LEU A 45 -23.95 12.72 6.69
C LEU A 45 -22.92 11.75 7.25
N VAL A 46 -22.43 10.81 6.44
CA VAL A 46 -21.38 9.87 6.87
C VAL A 46 -20.06 10.33 6.27
N MET A 47 -19.09 10.67 7.12
CA MET A 47 -17.78 11.16 6.69
C MET A 47 -16.65 10.40 7.39
N PRO A 48 -15.52 10.18 6.69
CA PRO A 48 -14.35 9.62 7.33
C PRO A 48 -13.75 10.63 8.32
N ARG A 49 -13.21 10.14 9.43
CA ARG A 49 -12.30 10.95 10.26
C ARG A 49 -11.01 11.24 9.50
N ASN A 50 -10.24 12.24 9.96
CA ASN A 50 -8.89 12.43 9.48
C ASN A 50 -8.03 11.18 9.75
N PHE A 51 -7.15 10.88 8.79
CA PHE A 51 -6.12 9.87 8.90
C PHE A 51 -4.78 10.56 9.02
N ALA A 52 -3.93 10.10 9.93
CA ALA A 52 -2.66 10.73 10.18
C ALA A 52 -1.51 9.75 10.45
N LEU A 53 -0.30 10.19 10.11
CA LEU A 53 0.96 9.56 10.43
C LEU A 53 1.87 10.63 11.04
N ILE A 54 2.39 10.34 12.22
CA ILE A 54 3.32 11.19 12.94
C ILE A 54 4.72 10.63 12.72
N ILE A 55 5.62 11.47 12.24
CA ILE A 55 7.01 11.13 11.93
C ILE A 55 7.91 11.91 12.88
N PRO A 56 8.50 11.24 13.90
CA PRO A 56 9.51 11.89 14.74
C PRO A 56 10.75 12.29 13.92
N GLU A 57 11.40 13.38 14.30
CA GLU A 57 12.63 13.87 13.65
C GLU A 57 13.70 12.78 13.43
N SER A 58 13.86 11.88 14.42
CA SER A 58 14.83 10.77 14.34
C SER A 58 14.55 9.79 13.20
N VAL A 59 13.28 9.65 12.81
CA VAL A 59 12.82 8.79 11.72
C VAL A 59 12.84 9.54 10.40
N GLN A 60 12.49 10.83 10.41
CA GLN A 60 12.63 11.72 9.27
C GLN A 60 14.07 11.73 8.72
N ARG A 61 15.06 11.87 9.62
CA ARG A 61 16.49 11.77 9.26
C ARG A 61 16.88 10.41 8.66
N LYS A 62 16.19 9.32 9.01
CA LYS A 62 16.41 8.00 8.41
C LYS A 62 15.76 7.90 7.03
N ILE A 63 14.56 8.44 6.86
CA ILE A 63 13.85 8.52 5.57
C ILE A 63 14.73 9.25 4.55
N GLU A 64 15.27 10.42 4.90
CA GLU A 64 16.16 11.20 4.02
C GLU A 64 17.38 10.41 3.53
N LYS A 65 17.96 9.56 4.40
CA LYS A 65 19.09 8.68 4.05
C LYS A 65 18.72 7.54 3.10
N THR A 66 17.43 7.23 2.94
CA THR A 66 16.97 6.23 1.97
C THR A 66 16.79 6.82 0.57
N LYS A 67 16.66 8.15 0.45
CA LYS A 67 16.30 8.88 -0.79
C LYS A 67 14.96 8.44 -1.42
N LEU A 68 14.14 7.70 -0.69
CA LEU A 68 12.80 7.33 -1.10
C LEU A 68 11.81 8.44 -0.73
N SER A 69 10.74 8.54 -1.51
CA SER A 69 9.64 9.45 -1.20
C SER A 69 8.76 8.89 -0.07
N MET A 70 8.01 9.75 0.60
CA MET A 70 7.04 9.29 1.61
C MET A 70 5.96 8.38 1.02
N ALA A 71 5.55 8.63 -0.24
CA ALA A 71 4.56 7.81 -0.92
C ALA A 71 5.03 6.36 -1.11
N ASP A 72 6.34 6.15 -1.33
CA ASP A 72 6.91 4.81 -1.47
C ASP A 72 6.67 3.96 -0.21
N PHE A 73 6.75 4.58 0.97
CA PHE A 73 6.55 3.90 2.24
C PHE A 73 5.11 3.43 2.47
N PHE A 74 4.12 3.89 1.70
CA PHE A 74 2.75 3.35 1.78
C PHE A 74 2.63 2.00 1.09
N HIS A 75 3.55 1.63 0.21
CA HIS A 75 3.58 0.31 -0.41
C HIS A 75 4.12 -0.77 0.54
N GLU A 76 3.94 -2.03 0.12
CA GLU A 76 4.47 -3.18 0.85
C GLU A 76 6.00 -3.24 0.81
N LYS A 77 6.60 -3.90 1.81
CA LYS A 77 8.07 -4.08 1.91
C LYS A 77 8.69 -4.67 0.65
N ASN A 78 8.03 -5.64 0.02
CA ASN A 78 8.55 -6.27 -1.19
C ASN A 78 8.66 -5.28 -2.36
N TYR A 79 7.64 -4.43 -2.53
CA TYR A 79 7.67 -3.36 -3.51
C TYR A 79 8.80 -2.38 -3.20
N LEU A 80 8.87 -1.88 -1.96
CA LEU A 80 9.93 -0.97 -1.51
C LEU A 80 11.33 -1.51 -1.80
N PHE A 81 11.58 -2.78 -1.48
CA PHE A 81 12.87 -3.41 -1.71
C PHE A 81 13.18 -3.57 -3.20
N ASN A 82 12.19 -3.96 -4.01
CA ASN A 82 12.37 -4.06 -5.46
C ASN A 82 12.65 -2.67 -6.07
N HIS A 83 11.87 -1.68 -5.66
CA HIS A 83 11.96 -0.31 -6.14
C HIS A 83 13.33 0.29 -5.80
N TRP A 84 13.77 0.17 -4.54
CA TRP A 84 15.08 0.68 -4.14
C TRP A 84 16.23 0.00 -4.89
N VAL A 85 16.17 -1.32 -5.07
CA VAL A 85 17.19 -2.05 -5.86
C VAL A 85 17.16 -1.62 -7.33
N SER A 86 15.99 -1.38 -7.91
CA SER A 86 15.88 -0.91 -9.29
C SER A 86 16.46 0.48 -9.51
N LEU A 87 16.36 1.38 -8.51
CA LEU A 87 16.91 2.73 -8.58
C LEU A 87 18.42 2.79 -8.35
N TYR A 88 18.94 1.93 -7.47
CA TYR A 88 20.32 2.03 -6.97
C TYR A 88 21.23 0.86 -7.30
N SER A 89 20.74 -0.17 -8.01
CA SER A 89 21.64 -1.17 -8.58
C SER A 89 22.40 -0.58 -9.77
N LYS A 90 23.71 -0.88 -9.83
CA LYS A 90 24.56 -0.55 -10.98
C LYS A 90 24.34 -1.50 -12.15
N ASN A 91 23.68 -2.65 -11.91
CA ASN A 91 23.48 -3.69 -12.90
C ASN A 91 22.08 -3.58 -13.46
N ASN A 92 21.92 -3.80 -14.77
CA ASN A 92 20.58 -4.00 -15.32
C ASN A 92 20.06 -5.36 -14.84
N LEU A 93 19.05 -5.32 -13.98
CA LEU A 93 18.43 -6.53 -13.43
C LEU A 93 17.24 -7.00 -14.27
N SER A 94 16.77 -6.18 -15.21
CA SER A 94 15.62 -6.52 -16.05
C SER A 94 16.06 -7.32 -17.27
N LEU A 95 15.29 -8.35 -17.59
CA LEU A 95 15.44 -9.15 -18.81
C LEU A 95 14.37 -8.82 -19.85
N ASP A 96 13.79 -7.62 -19.81
CA ASP A 96 12.70 -7.21 -20.71
C ASP A 96 13.10 -7.29 -22.20
N LYS A 97 14.35 -6.92 -22.52
CA LYS A 97 14.88 -6.97 -23.89
C LYS A 97 14.98 -8.42 -24.36
N GLU A 98 15.64 -9.26 -23.58
CA GLU A 98 15.84 -10.69 -23.84
C GLU A 98 14.50 -11.43 -23.93
N THR A 99 13.53 -11.04 -23.09
CA THR A 99 12.17 -11.59 -23.10
C THR A 99 11.43 -11.21 -24.39
N LYS A 100 11.58 -9.98 -24.88
CA LYS A 100 11.01 -9.56 -26.17
C LYS A 100 11.66 -10.30 -27.34
N GLU A 101 12.98 -10.44 -27.34
CA GLU A 101 13.71 -11.19 -28.35
C GLU A 101 13.30 -12.67 -28.36
N ALA A 102 13.18 -13.31 -27.19
CA ALA A 102 12.71 -14.67 -27.07
C ALA A 102 11.28 -14.84 -27.62
N LYS A 103 10.36 -13.92 -27.30
CA LYS A 103 8.99 -13.93 -27.87
C LYS A 103 9.02 -13.89 -29.40
N SER A 104 9.82 -12.98 -29.98
CA SER A 104 9.94 -12.87 -31.43
C SER A 104 10.52 -14.13 -32.06
N LEU A 105 11.52 -14.75 -31.42
CA LEU A 105 12.10 -16.01 -31.87
C LEU A 105 11.07 -17.14 -31.88
N PHE A 106 10.31 -17.30 -30.79
CA PHE A 106 9.28 -18.34 -30.71
C PHE A 106 8.14 -18.12 -31.70
N GLU A 107 7.79 -16.87 -32.00
CA GLU A 107 6.79 -16.56 -33.03
C GLU A 107 7.27 -16.99 -34.42
N SER A 108 8.54 -16.71 -34.75
CA SER A 108 9.17 -17.20 -35.99
C SER A 108 9.21 -18.73 -36.06
N ILE A 109 9.61 -19.41 -34.97
CA ILE A 109 9.61 -20.88 -34.91
C ILE A 109 8.20 -21.44 -35.10
N LYS A 110 7.19 -20.81 -34.51
CA LYS A 110 5.78 -21.23 -34.64
C LYS A 110 5.33 -21.19 -36.10
N GLN A 111 5.67 -20.13 -36.84
CA GLN A 111 5.36 -20.04 -38.27
C GLN A 111 6.00 -21.16 -39.08
N HIS A 112 7.30 -21.43 -38.88
CA HIS A 112 8.01 -22.52 -39.55
C HIS A 112 7.45 -23.90 -39.19
N ALA A 113 7.17 -24.14 -37.91
CA ALA A 113 6.62 -25.42 -37.44
C ALA A 113 5.21 -25.68 -37.99
N THR A 114 4.37 -24.65 -38.06
CA THR A 114 3.00 -24.75 -38.60
C THR A 114 3.01 -25.08 -40.10
N ALA A 115 4.00 -24.58 -40.84
CA ALA A 115 4.18 -24.90 -42.25
C ALA A 115 4.59 -26.38 -42.48
N VAL A 116 5.21 -27.01 -41.49
CA VAL A 116 5.54 -28.45 -41.51
C VAL A 116 4.33 -29.29 -41.10
N ASP A 117 3.73 -28.99 -39.94
CA ASP A 117 2.55 -29.67 -39.43
C ASP A 117 1.80 -28.74 -38.46
N ILE A 118 0.51 -28.51 -38.72
CA ILE A 118 -0.34 -27.63 -37.91
C ILE A 118 -0.47 -28.08 -36.44
N THR A 119 -0.31 -29.38 -36.17
CA THR A 119 -0.36 -29.93 -34.81
C THR A 119 0.83 -29.49 -33.95
N LEU A 120 1.96 -29.11 -34.57
CA LEU A 120 3.15 -28.63 -33.87
C LEU A 120 3.00 -27.23 -33.28
N GLN A 121 2.02 -26.45 -33.73
CA GLN A 121 1.78 -25.09 -33.21
C GLN A 121 1.63 -25.10 -31.67
N LYS A 122 0.77 -25.97 -31.13
CA LYS A 122 0.54 -26.10 -29.69
C LYS A 122 1.80 -26.53 -28.94
N HIS A 123 2.64 -27.35 -29.56
CA HIS A 123 3.91 -27.76 -28.98
C HIS A 123 4.85 -26.56 -28.83
N VAL A 124 5.00 -25.75 -29.89
CA VAL A 124 5.88 -24.55 -29.86
C VAL A 124 5.37 -23.52 -28.85
N GLU A 125 4.06 -23.28 -28.76
CA GLU A 125 3.46 -22.39 -27.78
C GLU A 125 3.76 -22.85 -26.34
N ALA A 126 3.65 -24.15 -26.06
CA ALA A 126 3.98 -24.71 -24.74
C ALA A 126 5.47 -24.54 -24.39
N GLN A 127 6.38 -24.70 -25.37
CA GLN A 127 7.81 -24.46 -25.16
C GLN A 127 8.13 -22.99 -24.98
N SER A 128 7.47 -22.10 -25.73
CA SER A 128 7.59 -20.65 -25.56
C SER A 128 7.22 -20.24 -24.13
N LEU A 129 6.07 -20.70 -23.63
CA LEU A 129 5.65 -20.40 -22.26
C LEU A 129 6.66 -20.88 -21.22
N ARG A 130 7.23 -22.08 -21.40
CA ARG A 130 8.26 -22.62 -20.50
C ARG A 130 9.54 -21.80 -20.53
N ALA A 131 10.00 -21.38 -21.71
CA ALA A 131 11.19 -20.57 -21.87
C ALA A 131 11.01 -19.17 -21.26
N LEU A 132 9.87 -18.52 -21.49
CA LEU A 132 9.57 -17.21 -20.89
C LEU A 132 9.50 -17.31 -19.36
N LYS A 133 8.91 -18.38 -18.82
CA LYS A 133 8.92 -18.65 -17.38
C LYS A 133 10.33 -18.88 -16.82
N ALA A 134 11.22 -19.49 -17.60
CA ALA A 134 12.62 -19.67 -17.22
C ALA A 134 13.35 -18.32 -17.13
N LEU A 135 13.15 -17.42 -18.11
CA LEU A 135 13.68 -16.05 -18.07
C LEU A 135 13.19 -15.29 -16.84
N GLU A 136 11.89 -15.34 -16.56
CA GLU A 136 11.30 -14.72 -15.36
C GLU A 136 11.93 -15.23 -14.05
N ASN A 137 12.23 -16.53 -13.99
CA ASN A 137 12.88 -17.13 -12.82
C ASN A 137 14.34 -16.70 -12.68
N ILE A 138 15.05 -16.49 -13.79
CA ILE A 138 16.42 -15.97 -13.80
C ILE A 138 16.41 -14.53 -13.29
N GLU A 139 15.51 -13.68 -13.80
CA GLU A 139 15.34 -12.30 -13.37
C GLU A 139 15.05 -12.22 -11.85
N LYS A 140 14.12 -13.04 -11.35
CA LYS A 140 13.84 -13.15 -9.90
C LYS A 140 15.07 -13.57 -9.09
N LYS A 141 15.91 -14.48 -9.62
CA LYS A 141 17.17 -14.88 -8.96
C LYS A 141 18.20 -13.75 -8.97
N MET A 142 18.33 -13.00 -10.06
CA MET A 142 19.21 -11.83 -10.17
C MET A 142 18.81 -10.77 -9.13
N LEU A 143 17.53 -10.43 -9.07
CA LEU A 143 16.99 -9.47 -8.10
C LEU A 143 17.24 -9.90 -6.65
N ARG A 144 17.03 -11.19 -6.33
CA ARG A 144 17.35 -11.74 -4.99
C ARG A 144 18.84 -11.69 -4.67
N ALA A 145 19.70 -11.96 -5.65
CA ALA A 145 21.14 -11.86 -5.46
C ALA A 145 21.57 -10.42 -5.18
N GLU A 146 21.00 -9.45 -5.89
CA GLU A 146 21.30 -8.03 -5.66
C GLU A 146 20.79 -7.55 -4.31
N LYS A 147 19.55 -7.92 -3.92
CA LYS A 147 19.01 -7.64 -2.57
C LYS A 147 19.95 -8.10 -1.46
N ARG A 148 20.54 -9.30 -1.59
CA ARG A 148 21.49 -9.84 -0.59
C ARG A 148 22.75 -8.98 -0.46
N LYS A 149 23.26 -8.42 -1.56
CA LYS A 149 24.42 -7.51 -1.51
C LYS A 149 24.10 -6.20 -0.81
N GLN A 150 22.84 -5.79 -0.80
CA GLN A 150 22.40 -4.51 -0.26
C GLN A 150 21.57 -4.67 1.03
N THR A 151 21.76 -5.78 1.75
CA THR A 151 20.97 -6.15 2.94
C THR A 151 20.95 -5.05 4.01
N GLU A 152 22.08 -4.39 4.26
CA GLU A 152 22.15 -3.33 5.27
C GLU A 152 21.22 -2.15 4.95
N LYS A 153 21.17 -1.72 3.69
CA LYS A 153 20.27 -0.64 3.26
C LYS A 153 18.82 -1.08 3.27
N LEU A 154 18.53 -2.31 2.84
CA LEU A 154 17.18 -2.85 2.90
C LEU A 154 16.67 -3.00 4.34
N ASP A 155 17.54 -3.35 5.29
CA ASP A 155 17.20 -3.39 6.72
C ASP A 155 16.90 -1.99 7.29
N GLN A 156 17.67 -0.97 6.89
CA GLN A 156 17.36 0.43 7.24
C GLN A 156 15.98 0.86 6.73
N ILE A 157 15.65 0.53 5.47
CA ILE A 157 14.34 0.82 4.87
C ILE A 157 13.24 0.05 5.60
N ALA A 158 13.49 -1.23 5.93
CA ALA A 158 12.55 -2.07 6.68
C ALA A 158 12.22 -1.47 8.05
N LYS A 159 13.24 -1.02 8.79
CA LYS A 159 13.09 -0.37 10.10
C LYS A 159 12.27 0.91 10.03
N VAL A 160 12.47 1.72 8.99
CA VAL A 160 11.64 2.92 8.76
C VAL A 160 10.20 2.50 8.47
N LYS A 161 9.98 1.56 7.55
CA LYS A 161 8.64 1.06 7.22
C LYS A 161 7.92 0.48 8.44
N ASP A 162 8.62 -0.25 9.30
CA ASP A 162 8.07 -0.84 10.52
C ASP A 162 7.74 0.20 11.58
N HIS A 163 8.45 1.34 11.59
CA HIS A 163 8.09 2.46 12.45
C HIS A 163 6.84 3.19 11.96
N LEU A 164 6.72 3.41 10.64
CA LEU A 164 5.58 4.12 10.05
C LEU A 164 4.32 3.24 9.97
N PHE A 165 4.48 1.93 9.82
CA PHE A 165 3.41 0.95 9.69
C PHE A 165 3.68 -0.25 10.60
N PRO A 166 3.58 -0.08 11.93
CA PRO A 166 3.87 -1.13 12.89
C PRO A 166 3.00 -2.36 12.65
N ASN A 167 3.64 -3.54 12.59
CA ASN A 167 3.00 -4.81 12.25
C ASN A 167 2.24 -4.80 10.90
N GLY A 168 2.64 -3.92 9.96
CA GLY A 168 1.97 -3.72 8.68
C GLY A 168 0.62 -2.98 8.79
N SER A 169 0.24 -2.50 9.97
CA SER A 169 -0.97 -1.72 10.20
C SER A 169 -0.66 -0.22 10.21
N PRO A 170 -1.65 0.66 9.92
CA PRO A 170 -1.49 2.10 10.10
C PRO A 170 -1.07 2.44 11.53
N GLN A 171 -0.13 3.39 11.68
CA GLN A 171 0.40 3.84 12.97
C GLN A 171 -0.71 4.19 13.98
N GLU A 172 -1.71 4.96 13.54
CA GLU A 172 -2.87 5.39 14.34
C GLU A 172 -3.73 4.24 14.93
N ARG A 173 -3.54 3.00 14.47
CA ARG A 173 -4.26 1.82 14.99
C ARG A 173 -3.46 1.01 16.01
N VAL A 174 -2.18 1.33 16.18
CA VAL A 174 -1.26 0.54 17.01
C VAL A 174 -0.60 1.42 18.07
N ASP A 175 -0.10 2.58 17.66
CA ASP A 175 0.60 3.49 18.56
C ASP A 175 -0.39 4.26 19.44
N ASN A 176 0.06 4.55 20.66
CA ASN A 176 -0.68 5.38 21.60
C ASN A 176 -0.18 6.82 21.53
N PHE A 177 -1.09 7.79 21.69
CA PHE A 177 -0.75 9.21 21.68
C PHE A 177 0.35 9.58 22.69
N LEU A 178 0.43 8.86 23.83
CA LEU A 178 1.42 9.08 24.88
C LEU A 178 2.85 8.90 24.39
N ASN A 179 3.07 8.10 23.33
CA ASN A 179 4.39 7.91 22.73
C ASN A 179 4.96 9.20 22.14
N PHE A 180 4.10 10.15 21.75
CA PHE A 180 4.48 11.41 21.11
C PHE A 180 4.37 12.59 22.10
N TYR A 181 3.31 12.61 22.89
CA TYR A 181 3.00 13.75 23.77
C TYR A 181 4.09 14.04 24.82
N GLN A 182 4.78 13.02 25.32
CA GLN A 182 5.86 13.20 26.31
C GLN A 182 7.04 14.02 25.75
N GLN A 183 7.31 13.88 24.45
CA GLN A 183 8.41 14.57 23.76
C GLN A 183 7.93 15.88 23.13
N HIS A 184 6.63 15.99 22.81
CA HIS A 184 6.02 17.15 22.16
C HIS A 184 4.71 17.56 22.88
N PRO A 185 4.78 18.34 23.98
CA PRO A 185 3.60 18.73 24.75
C PRO A 185 2.58 19.59 23.97
N GLN A 186 3.00 20.28 22.92
CA GLN A 186 2.13 21.09 22.06
C GLN A 186 1.37 20.26 21.00
N LEU A 187 1.60 18.95 20.94
CA LEU A 187 1.10 18.06 19.89
C LEU A 187 -0.40 18.18 19.63
N ILE A 188 -1.23 18.24 20.68
CA ILE A 188 -2.68 18.33 20.52
C ILE A 188 -3.08 19.63 19.82
N THR A 189 -2.48 20.75 20.23
CA THR A 189 -2.74 22.06 19.63
C THR A 189 -2.33 22.08 18.16
N GLU A 190 -1.17 21.50 17.83
CA GLU A 190 -0.68 21.39 16.45
C GLU A 190 -1.58 20.49 15.59
N LEU A 191 -2.02 19.34 16.12
CA LEU A 191 -2.96 18.44 15.44
C LEU A 191 -4.27 19.17 15.09
N ILE A 192 -4.83 19.92 16.05
CA ILE A 192 -6.07 20.70 15.83
C ILE A 192 -5.88 21.75 14.74
N GLN A 193 -4.69 22.37 14.64
CA GLN A 193 -4.40 23.38 13.61
C GLN A 193 -4.19 22.78 12.22
N HIS A 194 -3.68 21.54 12.14
CA HIS A 194 -3.38 20.89 10.86
C HIS A 194 -4.55 20.06 10.31
N PHE A 195 -5.43 19.56 11.17
CA PHE A 195 -6.55 18.74 10.72
C PHE A 195 -7.71 19.60 10.23
N ASP A 196 -7.97 19.51 8.92
CA ASP A 196 -9.22 19.95 8.31
C ASP A 196 -10.19 18.76 8.23
N PRO A 197 -11.35 18.79 8.93
CA PRO A 197 -12.36 17.73 8.87
C PRO A 197 -12.89 17.43 7.45
N PHE A 198 -12.75 18.37 6.51
CA PHE A 198 -13.18 18.22 5.13
C PHE A 198 -12.04 17.85 4.17
N ASP A 199 -10.79 17.79 4.65
CA ASP A 199 -9.67 17.24 3.91
C ASP A 199 -9.55 15.73 4.15
N PHE A 200 -9.97 14.95 3.15
CA PHE A 200 -9.95 13.49 3.18
C PHE A 200 -8.62 12.87 2.75
N ARG A 201 -7.57 13.69 2.56
CA ARG A 201 -6.22 13.18 2.31
C ARG A 201 -5.63 12.59 3.59
N PHE A 202 -4.64 11.72 3.40
CA PHE A 202 -3.87 11.18 4.50
C PHE A 202 -2.87 12.23 4.98
N ASN A 203 -2.99 12.66 6.24
CA ASN A 203 -2.15 13.69 6.83
C ASN A 203 -0.81 13.11 7.28
N ILE A 204 0.29 13.76 6.92
CA ILE A 204 1.63 13.38 7.35
C ILE A 204 2.21 14.55 8.12
N MET A 205 2.47 14.34 9.40
CA MET A 205 3.00 15.36 10.30
C MET A 205 4.40 14.98 10.73
N GLN A 206 5.32 15.94 10.59
CA GLN A 206 6.71 15.80 11.04
C GLN A 206 6.84 16.55 12.36
N LEU A 207 7.35 15.88 13.39
CA LEU A 207 7.64 16.44 14.71
C LEU A 207 9.13 16.65 14.91
#